data_AF-A0A966KYS9-F1
#
_entry.id   AF-A0A966KYS9-F1
#
_cell.length_a   1.000
_cell.length_b   1.000
_cell.length_c   1.000
_cell.angle_alpha   90.00
_cell.angle_beta   90.00
_cell.angle_gamma   90.00
#
_symmetry.space_group_name_H-M   'P 1'
#
loop_
_entity.id
_entity.type
_entity.pdbx_description
1 polymer ?
#
loop_
_entity_poly.entity_id
_entity_poly.type
_entity_poly.pdbx_seq_one_letter_code
_entity_poly.pdbx_strand_id
1 'polypeptide(L)'
;MLGDRSLRQDGAMSLDLAPGLVAPFVAGLVGACDVDGGPTDEQLDVLQAVVVHVWRRADLDVRRVAALGPDDLAAVVPGLVDRRHFHEMLVTLEACRHPLTDTQLERIEAFESAIGITGPDAALFRTMVDEGTERAKSDFARFLVVSTEARVEPSLRDVPVPVGAAEPELVDRLERLRSCAPGTLGHAFVHFYEIAGVPLPGTEATAMNHFYVGHDMTHVIAGLSTTAEAEVALSAFLMGMNDD
;
A
#
# COMPACT_ATOMS: atom_id res chain seq x y z
N MET A 1 -21.68 43.58 -14.58
CA MET A 1 -21.70 42.60 -15.69
C MET A 1 -20.26 42.11 -15.87
N LEU A 2 -19.84 41.19 -14.99
CA LEU A 2 -18.49 40.60 -14.97
C LEU A 2 -18.68 39.08 -15.01
N GLY A 3 -18.63 38.53 -16.22
CA GLY A 3 -18.22 37.16 -16.54
C GLY A 3 -17.08 37.32 -17.56
N ASP A 4 -16.07 36.48 -17.65
CA ASP A 4 -16.16 35.03 -17.69
C ASP A 4 -14.78 34.42 -17.32
N ARG A 5 -14.86 33.14 -16.97
CA ARG A 5 -13.92 32.20 -16.38
C ARG A 5 -12.64 31.96 -17.17
N SER A 6 -11.74 31.26 -16.46
CA SER A 6 -10.77 30.28 -16.96
C SER A 6 -9.33 30.77 -17.07
N LEU A 7 -8.71 31.06 -15.92
CA LEU A 7 -7.31 30.69 -15.74
C LEU A 7 -7.27 29.19 -15.42
N ARG A 8 -6.71 28.45 -16.36
CA ARG A 8 -6.61 26.99 -16.40
C ARG A 8 -5.82 26.46 -15.22
N GLN A 9 -6.34 25.39 -14.61
CA GLN A 9 -5.56 24.44 -13.82
C GLN A 9 -4.73 23.57 -14.78
N ASP A 10 -3.62 24.09 -15.30
CA ASP A 10 -2.65 23.28 -16.06
C ASP A 10 -1.55 22.77 -15.10
N GLY A 11 -1.95 21.96 -14.12
CA GLY A 11 -1.04 21.43 -13.09
C GLY A 11 -1.48 20.13 -12.43
N ALA A 12 -2.46 19.42 -13.01
CA ALA A 12 -2.76 18.06 -12.58
C ALA A 12 -1.96 17.08 -13.44
N MET A 13 -0.94 16.46 -12.84
CA MET A 13 -0.25 15.30 -13.41
C MET A 13 -1.28 14.17 -13.55
N SER A 14 -1.70 13.90 -14.79
CA SER A 14 -2.72 12.91 -15.09
C SER A 14 -2.06 11.63 -15.57
N LEU A 15 -2.14 10.56 -14.80
CA LEU A 15 -1.70 9.19 -15.17
C LEU A 15 -2.60 8.53 -16.23
N ASP A 16 -3.48 9.32 -16.87
CA ASP A 16 -4.44 8.84 -17.84
C ASP A 16 -3.73 8.45 -19.14
N LEU A 17 -3.97 7.23 -19.60
CA LEU A 17 -3.39 6.66 -20.81
C LEU A 17 -4.50 6.46 -21.85
N ALA A 18 -4.16 6.62 -23.12
CA ALA A 18 -5.07 6.20 -24.19
C ALA A 18 -5.42 4.71 -24.01
N PRO A 19 -6.70 4.28 -24.15
CA PRO A 19 -7.10 2.90 -23.84
C PRO A 19 -6.30 1.81 -24.57
N GLY A 20 -5.85 2.10 -25.80
CA GLY A 20 -5.02 1.19 -26.60
C GLY A 20 -3.58 1.06 -26.12
N LEU A 21 -3.09 1.99 -25.30
CA LEU A 21 -1.74 1.96 -24.75
C LEU A 21 -1.64 1.18 -23.44
N VAL A 22 -2.72 1.01 -22.69
CA VAL A 22 -2.65 0.37 -21.36
C VAL A 22 -2.04 -1.03 -21.41
N ALA A 23 -2.46 -1.87 -22.35
CA ALA A 23 -1.95 -3.24 -22.46
C ALA A 23 -0.44 -3.32 -22.77
N PRO A 24 0.11 -2.64 -23.81
CA PRO A 24 1.55 -2.63 -24.04
C PRO A 24 2.34 -1.97 -22.91
N PHE A 25 1.76 -0.97 -22.24
CA PHE A 25 2.37 -0.32 -21.08
C PHE A 25 2.55 -1.29 -19.92
N VAL A 26 1.50 -2.04 -19.57
CA VAL A 26 1.54 -3.09 -18.54
C VAL A 26 2.54 -4.17 -18.93
N ALA A 27 2.55 -4.61 -20.18
CA ALA A 27 3.49 -5.62 -20.65
C ALA A 27 4.95 -5.17 -20.53
N GLY A 28 5.24 -3.89 -20.81
CA GLY A 28 6.55 -3.29 -20.59
C GLY A 28 6.94 -3.22 -19.11
N LEU A 29 6.01 -2.81 -18.23
CA LEU A 29 6.26 -2.74 -16.78
C LEU A 29 6.52 -4.13 -16.19
N VAL A 30 5.77 -5.15 -16.63
CA VAL A 30 6.04 -6.56 -16.28
C VAL A 30 7.43 -6.97 -16.79
N GLY A 31 7.76 -6.66 -18.05
CA GLY A 31 9.06 -6.99 -18.64
C GLY A 31 10.25 -6.25 -18.02
N ALA A 32 10.01 -5.11 -17.37
CA ALA A 32 11.01 -4.42 -16.57
C ALA A 32 11.22 -5.06 -15.20
N CYS A 33 10.18 -5.63 -14.60
CA CYS A 33 10.26 -6.34 -13.32
C CYS A 33 10.71 -7.81 -13.46
N ASP A 34 10.71 -8.34 -14.69
CA ASP A 34 11.05 -9.73 -15.02
C ASP A 34 12.57 -10.00 -14.96
N VAL A 35 13.10 -9.98 -13.73
CA VAL A 35 14.49 -10.28 -13.37
C VAL A 35 14.52 -11.16 -12.14
N ASP A 36 15.65 -11.82 -11.86
CA ASP A 36 15.85 -12.60 -10.64
C ASP A 36 14.77 -13.66 -10.35
N GLY A 37 14.21 -14.26 -11.41
CA GLY A 37 13.12 -15.24 -11.33
C GLY A 37 11.73 -14.66 -11.55
N GLY A 38 11.61 -13.36 -11.81
CA GLY A 38 10.39 -12.68 -12.21
C GLY A 38 10.02 -11.50 -11.30
N PRO A 39 8.92 -10.80 -11.60
CA PRO A 39 8.39 -9.73 -10.75
C PRO A 39 8.05 -10.24 -9.34
N THR A 40 8.22 -9.42 -8.32
CA THR A 40 7.79 -9.76 -6.96
C THR A 40 6.26 -9.68 -6.83
N ASP A 41 5.69 -10.35 -5.82
CA ASP A 41 4.26 -10.24 -5.52
C ASP A 41 3.84 -8.79 -5.25
N GLU A 42 4.67 -8.03 -4.52
CA GLU A 42 4.43 -6.61 -4.22
C GLU A 42 4.39 -5.76 -5.50
N GLN A 43 5.34 -5.94 -6.43
CA GLN A 43 5.33 -5.26 -7.72
C GLN A 43 4.07 -5.59 -8.53
N LEU A 44 3.66 -6.86 -8.54
CA LEU A 44 2.47 -7.31 -9.26
C LEU A 44 1.18 -6.80 -8.64
N ASP A 45 1.08 -6.74 -7.31
CA ASP A 45 -0.10 -6.24 -6.61
C ASP A 45 -0.27 -4.73 -6.78
N VAL A 46 0.82 -3.96 -6.67
CA VAL A 46 0.80 -2.52 -6.96
C VAL A 46 0.40 -2.27 -8.40
N LEU A 47 1.00 -2.98 -9.37
CA LEU A 47 0.66 -2.85 -10.78
C LEU A 47 -0.79 -3.23 -11.06
N GLN A 48 -1.29 -4.33 -10.47
CA GLN A 48 -2.67 -4.78 -10.64
C GLN A 48 -3.65 -3.74 -10.09
N ALA A 49 -3.36 -3.12 -8.94
CA ALA A 49 -4.19 -2.07 -8.37
C ALA A 49 -4.26 -0.85 -9.29
N VAL A 50 -3.13 -0.40 -9.87
CA VAL A 50 -3.11 0.70 -10.85
C VAL A 50 -3.92 0.34 -12.09
N VAL A 51 -3.75 -0.86 -12.63
CA VAL A 51 -4.48 -1.36 -13.81
C VAL A 51 -5.99 -1.35 -13.58
N VAL A 52 -6.45 -1.83 -12.42
CA VAL A 52 -7.89 -1.94 -12.11
C VAL A 52 -8.49 -0.58 -11.78
N HIS A 53 -7.84 0.19 -10.91
CA HIS A 53 -8.47 1.36 -10.29
C HIS A 53 -8.14 2.68 -10.99
N VAL A 54 -6.95 2.80 -11.59
CA VAL A 54 -6.53 4.01 -12.32
C VAL A 54 -6.88 3.85 -13.80
N TRP A 55 -6.39 2.80 -14.45
CA TRP A 55 -6.60 2.59 -15.89
C TRP A 55 -7.90 1.85 -16.24
N ARG A 56 -8.66 1.40 -15.24
CA ARG A 56 -9.99 0.78 -15.41
C ARG A 56 -9.99 -0.43 -16.34
N ARG A 57 -8.93 -1.24 -16.30
CA ARG A 57 -8.72 -2.45 -17.11
C ARG A 57 -8.71 -3.70 -16.25
N ALA A 58 -9.80 -3.93 -15.51
CA ALA A 58 -9.97 -5.14 -14.69
C ALA A 58 -9.96 -6.46 -15.50
N ASP A 59 -10.05 -6.38 -16.83
CA ASP A 59 -9.88 -7.50 -17.75
C ASP A 59 -8.41 -7.92 -17.93
N LEU A 60 -7.44 -7.07 -17.56
CA LEU A 60 -6.01 -7.39 -17.64
C LEU A 60 -5.52 -8.00 -16.33
N ASP A 61 -5.05 -9.24 -16.41
CA ASP A 61 -4.37 -9.93 -15.33
C ASP A 61 -2.85 -9.81 -15.51
N VAL A 62 -2.22 -8.97 -14.70
CA VAL A 62 -0.79 -8.63 -14.82
C VAL A 62 0.12 -9.84 -14.64
N ARG A 63 -0.35 -10.89 -13.94
CA ARG A 63 0.40 -12.13 -13.70
C ARG A 63 0.42 -13.05 -14.92
N ARG A 64 -0.43 -12.78 -15.91
CA ARG A 64 -0.57 -13.57 -17.15
C ARG A 64 -0.17 -12.80 -18.40
N VAL A 65 0.12 -11.51 -18.29
CA VAL A 65 0.59 -10.70 -19.41
C VAL A 65 1.97 -11.18 -19.83
N ALA A 66 2.16 -11.36 -21.15
CA ALA A 66 3.48 -11.63 -21.70
C ALA A 66 4.36 -10.40 -21.56
N ALA A 67 5.52 -10.56 -20.92
CA ALA A 67 6.52 -9.52 -20.76
C ALA A 67 6.97 -8.98 -22.12
N LEU A 68 7.13 -7.66 -22.20
CA LEU A 68 7.57 -6.95 -23.40
C LEU A 68 8.95 -6.33 -23.15
N GLY A 69 9.86 -6.44 -24.12
CA GLY A 69 11.24 -5.95 -23.98
C GLY A 69 11.37 -4.43 -24.17
N PRO A 70 12.54 -3.85 -23.83
CA PRO A 70 12.80 -2.41 -23.96
C PRO A 70 12.55 -1.86 -25.38
N ASP A 71 13.09 -2.52 -26.40
CA ASP A 71 13.00 -2.06 -27.79
C ASP A 71 11.57 -2.18 -28.34
N ASP A 72 10.90 -3.28 -28.01
CA ASP A 72 9.49 -3.49 -28.37
C ASP A 72 8.61 -2.42 -27.73
N LEU A 73 8.91 -2.02 -26.49
CA LEU A 73 8.15 -0.98 -25.78
C LEU A 73 8.34 0.37 -26.46
N ALA A 74 9.59 0.72 -26.77
CA ALA A 74 9.92 1.97 -27.43
C ALA A 74 9.23 2.13 -28.78
N ALA A 75 8.99 1.00 -29.49
CA ALA A 75 8.26 0.97 -30.75
C ALA A 75 6.75 1.21 -30.59
N VAL A 76 6.14 0.74 -29.50
CA VAL A 76 4.68 0.86 -29.28
C VAL A 76 4.27 2.09 -28.45
N VAL A 77 5.21 2.69 -27.72
CA VAL A 77 5.01 3.93 -26.95
C VAL A 77 5.84 5.07 -27.56
N PRO A 78 5.38 5.72 -28.65
CA PRO A 78 6.16 6.77 -29.33
C PRO A 78 6.05 8.14 -28.67
N GLY A 79 5.02 8.39 -27.86
CA GLY A 79 4.74 9.70 -27.27
C GLY A 79 5.70 10.04 -26.12
N LEU A 80 6.28 11.25 -26.13
CA LEU A 80 7.18 11.69 -25.05
C LEU A 80 6.48 11.77 -23.68
N VAL A 81 5.18 12.14 -23.66
CA VAL A 81 4.38 12.17 -22.43
C VAL A 81 4.15 10.76 -21.91
N ASP A 82 3.75 9.83 -22.78
CA ASP A 82 3.51 8.44 -22.40
C ASP A 82 4.79 7.76 -21.90
N ARG A 83 5.95 8.06 -22.52
CA ARG A 83 7.26 7.58 -22.05
C ARG A 83 7.61 8.08 -20.66
N ARG A 84 7.28 9.34 -20.33
CA ARG A 84 7.49 9.88 -18.98
C ARG A 84 6.59 9.19 -17.96
N HIS A 85 5.31 9.02 -18.26
CA HIS A 85 4.41 8.25 -17.40
C HIS A 85 4.90 6.81 -17.21
N PHE A 86 5.48 6.20 -18.25
CA PHE A 86 6.04 4.85 -18.15
C PHE A 86 7.19 4.83 -17.17
N HIS A 87 8.12 5.77 -17.29
CA HIS A 87 9.25 5.90 -16.38
C HIS A 87 8.81 6.18 -14.93
N GLU A 88 7.78 7.01 -14.70
CA GLU A 88 7.23 7.24 -13.37
C GLU A 88 6.69 5.95 -12.73
N MET A 89 5.99 5.10 -13.50
CA MET A 89 5.53 3.81 -13.00
C MET A 89 6.67 2.81 -12.85
N LEU A 90 7.67 2.85 -13.74
CA LEU A 90 8.86 2.01 -13.68
C LEU A 90 9.61 2.23 -12.36
N VAL A 91 9.82 3.49 -11.99
CA VAL A 91 10.47 3.89 -10.72
C VAL A 91 9.60 3.52 -9.51
N THR A 92 8.27 3.61 -9.65
CA THR A 92 7.35 3.14 -8.58
C THR A 92 7.52 1.65 -8.32
N LEU A 93 7.58 0.83 -9.37
CA LEU A 93 7.76 -0.62 -9.24
C LEU A 93 9.18 -1.01 -8.82
N GLU A 94 10.19 -0.22 -9.17
CA GLU A 94 11.55 -0.36 -8.64
C GLU A 94 11.56 -0.27 -7.11
N ALA A 95 10.87 0.75 -6.56
CA ALA A 95 10.76 0.96 -5.12
C ALA A 95 10.02 -0.16 -4.38
N CYS A 96 9.22 -0.97 -5.08
CA CYS A 96 8.51 -2.13 -4.54
C CYS A 96 9.34 -3.42 -4.52
N ARG A 97 10.59 -3.42 -4.98
CA ARG A 97 11.46 -4.60 -4.92
C ARG A 97 12.37 -4.52 -3.69
N HIS A 98 12.26 -5.53 -2.82
CA HIS A 98 13.03 -5.63 -1.58
C HIS A 98 13.64 -7.04 -1.41
N PRO A 99 14.97 -7.19 -1.46
CA PRO A 99 15.97 -6.17 -1.73
C PRO A 99 15.99 -5.73 -3.20
N LEU A 100 16.30 -4.45 -3.45
CA LEU A 100 16.62 -3.98 -4.79
C LEU A 100 17.94 -4.60 -5.25
N THR A 101 17.99 -5.09 -6.48
CA THR A 101 19.14 -5.84 -7.03
C THR A 101 19.80 -5.06 -8.15
N ASP A 102 21.12 -5.27 -8.34
CA ASP A 102 21.86 -4.68 -9.47
C ASP A 102 21.24 -5.09 -10.81
N THR A 103 20.71 -6.31 -10.93
CA THR A 103 20.05 -6.79 -12.14
C THR A 103 18.73 -6.04 -12.42
N GLN A 104 17.96 -5.68 -11.39
CA GLN A 104 16.77 -4.83 -11.55
C GLN A 104 17.17 -3.42 -12.02
N LEU A 105 18.26 -2.86 -11.49
CA LEU A 105 18.78 -1.56 -11.89
C LEU A 105 19.21 -1.54 -13.36
N GLU A 106 20.05 -2.49 -13.77
CA GLU A 106 20.50 -2.63 -15.16
C GLU A 106 19.32 -2.82 -16.12
N ARG A 107 18.28 -3.55 -15.69
CA ARG A 107 17.07 -3.75 -16.49
C ARG A 107 16.30 -2.46 -16.70
N ILE A 108 16.11 -1.67 -15.64
CA ILE A 108 15.42 -0.38 -15.69
C ILE A 108 16.16 0.60 -16.60
N GLU A 109 17.49 0.66 -16.48
CA GLU A 109 18.34 1.51 -17.34
C GLU A 109 18.22 1.13 -18.82
N ALA A 110 18.05 -0.16 -19.14
CA ALA A 110 17.80 -0.60 -20.50
C ALA A 110 16.45 -0.08 -21.04
N PHE A 111 15.39 -0.11 -20.22
CA PHE A 111 14.08 0.46 -20.59
C PHE A 111 14.14 1.97 -20.78
N GLU A 112 14.74 2.68 -19.82
CA GLU A 112 14.98 4.12 -19.85
C GLU A 112 15.73 4.56 -21.13
N SER A 113 16.82 3.85 -21.45
CA SER A 113 17.60 4.07 -22.66
C SER A 113 16.76 3.88 -23.92
N ALA A 114 15.99 2.79 -24.00
CA ALA A 114 15.15 2.48 -25.17
C ALA A 114 14.06 3.54 -25.40
N ILE A 115 13.43 4.06 -24.33
CA ILE A 115 12.43 5.12 -24.43
C ILE A 115 13.04 6.53 -24.50
N GLY A 116 14.37 6.65 -24.46
CA GLY A 116 15.07 7.93 -24.58
C GLY A 116 14.92 8.83 -23.35
N ILE A 117 14.63 8.25 -22.18
CA ILE A 117 14.68 8.92 -20.89
C ILE A 117 16.05 8.59 -20.30
N THR A 118 17.05 9.38 -20.67
CA THR A 118 18.43 9.21 -20.19
C THR A 118 18.90 10.50 -19.56
N GLY A 119 19.57 10.43 -18.41
CA GLY A 119 20.29 11.58 -17.87
C GLY A 119 20.20 11.73 -16.35
N PRO A 120 20.70 12.86 -15.82
CA PRO A 120 20.75 13.13 -14.38
C PRO A 120 19.36 13.18 -13.73
N ASP A 121 18.28 13.33 -14.50
CA ASP A 121 16.91 13.28 -14.02
C ASP A 121 16.54 11.89 -13.48
N ALA A 122 16.94 10.79 -14.14
CA ALA A 122 16.68 9.44 -13.64
C ALA A 122 17.41 9.17 -12.31
N ALA A 123 18.67 9.62 -12.20
CA ALA A 123 19.44 9.55 -10.95
C ALA A 123 18.85 10.45 -9.84
N LEU A 124 18.35 11.63 -10.20
CA LEU A 124 17.66 12.55 -9.30
C LEU A 124 16.32 11.97 -8.83
N PHE A 125 15.53 11.36 -9.72
CA PHE A 125 14.29 10.67 -9.38
C PHE A 125 14.55 9.47 -8.47
N ARG A 126 15.59 8.66 -8.73
CA ARG A 126 16.01 7.57 -7.85
C ARG A 126 16.43 8.08 -6.48
N THR A 127 17.23 9.15 -6.41
CA THR A 127 17.60 9.78 -5.13
C THR A 127 16.37 10.35 -4.41
N MET A 128 15.45 10.99 -5.13
CA MET A 128 14.19 11.47 -4.56
C MET A 128 13.27 10.34 -4.09
N VAL A 129 13.30 9.18 -4.75
CA VAL A 129 12.50 8.01 -4.38
C VAL A 129 13.15 7.27 -3.22
N ASP A 130 14.46 7.08 -3.20
CA ASP A 130 15.16 6.46 -2.07
C ASP A 130 15.08 7.35 -0.82
N GLU A 131 15.51 8.61 -0.92
CA GLU A 131 15.44 9.55 0.20
C GLU A 131 14.00 9.89 0.56
N GLY A 132 13.11 9.98 -0.43
CA GLY A 132 11.69 10.27 -0.22
C GLY A 132 10.94 9.09 0.38
N THR A 133 11.27 7.86 0.00
CA THR A 133 10.69 6.64 0.58
C THR A 133 11.18 6.44 1.99
N GLU A 134 12.49 6.58 2.25
CA GLU A 134 13.00 6.48 3.61
C GLU A 134 12.51 7.62 4.50
N ARG A 135 12.40 8.84 3.95
CA ARG A 135 11.77 9.96 4.68
C ARG A 135 10.28 9.73 4.89
N ALA A 136 9.54 9.22 3.91
CA ALA A 136 8.11 8.92 4.04
C ALA A 136 7.86 7.76 5.02
N LYS A 137 8.68 6.70 5.00
CA LYS A 137 8.65 5.62 5.99
C LYS A 137 8.98 6.14 7.38
N SER A 138 9.99 7.00 7.50
CA SER A 138 10.36 7.62 8.78
C SER A 138 9.25 8.53 9.31
N ASP A 139 8.65 9.35 8.43
CA ASP A 139 7.51 10.19 8.79
C ASP A 139 6.28 9.36 9.13
N PHE A 140 5.97 8.33 8.34
CA PHE A 140 4.88 7.40 8.60
C PHE A 140 5.10 6.66 9.92
N ALA A 141 6.30 6.15 10.20
CA ALA A 141 6.62 5.51 11.48
C ALA A 141 6.47 6.49 12.65
N ARG A 142 6.92 7.74 12.48
CA ARG A 142 6.75 8.79 13.50
C ARG A 142 5.28 9.11 13.73
N PHE A 143 4.48 9.28 12.67
CA PHE A 143 3.04 9.51 12.77
C PHE A 143 2.31 8.30 13.35
N LEU A 144 2.70 7.10 12.96
CA LEU A 144 2.13 5.84 13.42
C LEU A 144 2.37 5.68 14.92
N VAL A 145 3.57 5.95 15.43
CA VAL A 145 3.86 5.91 16.87
C VAL A 145 2.92 6.86 17.64
N VAL A 146 2.87 8.13 17.25
CA VAL A 146 2.03 9.15 17.90
C VAL A 146 0.54 8.79 17.81
N SER A 147 0.10 8.30 16.65
CA SER A 147 -1.29 7.89 16.42
C SER A 147 -1.66 6.63 17.21
N THR A 148 -0.73 5.67 17.31
CA THR A 148 -0.91 4.43 18.05
C THR A 148 -1.05 4.74 19.54
N GLU A 149 -0.14 5.53 20.11
CA GLU A 149 -0.19 5.95 21.53
C GLU A 149 -1.53 6.63 21.89
N ALA A 150 -2.03 7.52 21.02
CA ALA A 150 -3.30 8.19 21.22
C ALA A 150 -4.51 7.23 21.19
N ARG A 151 -4.39 6.11 20.49
CA ARG A 151 -5.46 5.14 20.22
C ARG A 151 -5.34 3.83 21.00
N VAL A 152 -4.33 3.69 21.87
CA VAL A 152 -4.23 2.56 22.79
C VAL A 152 -5.49 2.49 23.67
N GLU A 153 -5.99 1.27 23.86
CA GLU A 153 -7.07 0.97 24.79
C GLU A 153 -6.80 1.62 26.17
N PRO A 154 -7.69 2.49 26.69
CA PRO A 154 -7.39 3.31 27.87
C PRO A 154 -6.94 2.51 29.10
N SER A 155 -7.47 1.30 29.27
CA SER A 155 -7.11 0.41 30.39
C SER A 155 -5.73 -0.25 30.27
N LEU A 156 -5.05 -0.08 29.14
CA LEU A 156 -3.72 -0.61 28.84
C LEU A 156 -2.66 0.47 28.63
N ARG A 157 -3.05 1.76 28.57
CA ARG A 157 -2.16 2.88 28.22
C ARG A 157 -0.89 2.97 29.08
N ASP A 158 -1.00 2.70 30.37
CA ASP A 158 0.12 2.76 31.32
C ASP A 158 0.74 1.38 31.61
N VAL A 159 0.29 0.33 30.90
CA VAL A 159 0.82 -1.03 31.02
C VAL A 159 2.01 -1.18 30.06
N PRO A 160 3.21 -1.55 30.52
CA PRO A 160 4.35 -1.76 29.62
C PRO A 160 4.14 -2.96 28.70
N VAL A 161 4.42 -2.79 27.40
CA VAL A 161 4.47 -3.91 26.44
C VAL A 161 5.86 -4.56 26.50
N PRO A 162 5.96 -5.88 26.75
CA PRO A 162 7.22 -6.61 26.73
C PRO A 162 7.89 -6.56 25.34
N VAL A 163 9.19 -6.22 25.30
CA VAL A 163 9.93 -6.19 24.04
C VAL A 163 10.27 -7.62 23.60
N GLY A 164 9.80 -8.01 22.41
CA GLY A 164 10.12 -9.30 21.80
C GLY A 164 9.52 -10.52 22.51
N ALA A 165 8.49 -10.33 23.32
CA ALA A 165 7.80 -11.40 24.04
C ALA A 165 6.28 -11.28 23.96
N ALA A 166 5.59 -12.42 24.08
CA ALA A 166 4.14 -12.49 24.20
C ALA A 166 3.65 -11.99 25.57
N GLU A 167 2.37 -11.67 25.67
CA GLU A 167 1.68 -11.15 26.86
C GLU A 167 0.59 -12.13 27.33
N PRO A 168 0.96 -13.25 27.99
CA PRO A 168 0.00 -14.28 28.39
C PRO A 168 -1.08 -13.74 29.34
N GLU A 169 -0.76 -12.77 30.19
CA GLU A 169 -1.73 -12.13 31.08
C GLU A 169 -2.79 -11.31 30.32
N LEU A 170 -2.40 -10.69 29.19
CA LEU A 170 -3.33 -10.01 28.29
C LEU A 170 -4.22 -11.02 27.59
N VAL A 171 -3.64 -12.11 27.07
CA VAL A 171 -4.42 -13.21 26.46
C VAL A 171 -5.44 -13.78 27.45
N ASP A 172 -5.02 -14.09 28.68
CA ASP A 172 -5.91 -14.58 29.74
C ASP A 172 -7.03 -13.57 30.05
N ARG A 173 -6.71 -12.27 30.01
CA ARG A 173 -7.69 -11.20 30.21
C ARG A 173 -8.73 -11.17 29.11
N LEU A 174 -8.31 -11.28 27.85
CA LEU A 174 -9.21 -11.26 26.70
C LEU A 174 -10.03 -12.56 26.63
N GLU A 175 -9.42 -13.72 26.89
CA GLU A 175 -10.12 -15.01 26.92
C GLU A 175 -11.23 -15.06 27.99
N ARG A 176 -11.07 -14.37 29.13
CA ARG A 176 -12.16 -14.26 30.12
C ARG A 176 -13.43 -13.63 29.54
N LEU A 177 -13.33 -12.77 28.53
CA LEU A 177 -14.49 -12.15 27.89
C LEU A 177 -15.38 -13.16 27.14
N ARG A 178 -14.84 -14.33 26.77
CA ARG A 178 -15.61 -15.45 26.20
C ARG A 178 -16.74 -15.91 27.11
N SER A 179 -16.53 -15.80 28.43
CA SER A 179 -17.53 -16.18 29.44
C SER A 179 -18.66 -15.16 29.61
N CYS A 180 -18.54 -13.97 29.00
CA CYS A 180 -19.63 -13.01 28.96
C CYS A 180 -20.83 -13.57 28.19
N ALA A 181 -22.04 -13.08 28.53
CA ALA A 181 -23.26 -13.55 27.88
C ALA A 181 -23.24 -13.25 26.36
N PRO A 182 -23.81 -14.12 25.52
CA PRO A 182 -24.00 -13.84 24.09
C PRO A 182 -24.69 -12.49 23.87
N GLY A 183 -24.24 -11.74 22.85
CA GLY A 183 -24.76 -10.40 22.54
C GLY A 183 -24.11 -9.26 23.34
N THR A 184 -23.20 -9.56 24.27
CA THR A 184 -22.35 -8.54 24.90
C THR A 184 -21.12 -8.22 24.04
N LEU A 185 -20.60 -7.00 24.15
CA LEU A 185 -19.40 -6.57 23.42
C LEU A 185 -18.19 -7.46 23.72
N GLY A 186 -17.96 -7.82 24.98
CA GLY A 186 -16.85 -8.69 25.36
C GLY A 186 -16.91 -10.08 24.72
N HIS A 187 -18.11 -10.69 24.69
CA HIS A 187 -18.31 -11.98 24.02
C HIS A 187 -18.09 -11.86 22.51
N ALA A 188 -18.63 -10.79 21.89
CA ALA A 188 -18.47 -10.53 20.47
C ALA A 188 -17.01 -10.27 20.06
N PHE A 189 -16.24 -9.60 20.91
CA PHE A 189 -14.83 -9.30 20.63
C PHE A 189 -13.97 -10.57 20.51
N VAL A 190 -14.09 -11.51 21.43
CA VAL A 190 -13.32 -12.77 21.32
C VAL A 190 -13.78 -13.57 20.10
N HIS A 191 -15.08 -13.64 19.86
CA HIS A 191 -15.64 -14.35 18.70
C HIS A 191 -15.24 -13.72 17.36
N PHE A 192 -14.96 -12.42 17.32
CA PHE A 192 -14.43 -11.75 16.13
C PHE A 192 -13.08 -12.32 15.69
N TYR A 193 -12.13 -12.53 16.61
CA TYR A 193 -10.85 -13.16 16.29
C TYR A 193 -11.01 -14.60 15.81
N GLU A 194 -11.97 -15.34 16.36
CA GLU A 194 -12.28 -16.70 15.91
C GLU A 194 -12.82 -16.74 14.48
N ILE A 195 -13.75 -15.85 14.14
CA ILE A 195 -14.28 -15.71 12.78
C ILE A 195 -13.16 -15.28 11.82
N ALA A 196 -12.35 -14.31 12.23
CA ALA A 196 -11.28 -13.76 11.41
C ALA A 196 -10.08 -14.72 11.26
N GLY A 197 -9.99 -15.78 12.09
CA GLY A 197 -8.93 -16.77 12.03
C GLY A 197 -7.56 -16.23 12.45
N VAL A 198 -7.53 -15.19 13.29
CA VAL A 198 -6.32 -14.52 13.77
C VAL A 198 -6.16 -14.68 15.29
N PRO A 199 -4.92 -14.73 15.82
CA PRO A 199 -4.70 -14.88 17.24
C PRO A 199 -5.10 -13.63 18.03
N LEU A 200 -5.50 -13.81 19.30
CA LEU A 200 -5.80 -12.70 20.20
C LEU A 200 -4.56 -11.83 20.45
N PRO A 201 -4.73 -10.51 20.68
CA PRO A 201 -3.66 -9.63 21.11
C PRO A 201 -2.96 -10.17 22.36
N GLY A 202 -1.63 -10.11 22.34
CA GLY A 202 -0.78 -10.70 23.37
C GLY A 202 -0.27 -12.10 23.04
N THR A 203 -0.84 -12.80 22.04
CA THR A 203 -0.32 -14.11 21.63
C THR A 203 1.03 -13.98 20.92
N GLU A 204 1.16 -12.97 20.05
CA GLU A 204 2.38 -12.68 19.31
C GLU A 204 3.20 -11.59 19.98
N ALA A 205 4.52 -11.65 19.77
CA ALA A 205 5.47 -10.68 20.27
C ALA A 205 5.46 -9.41 19.40
N THR A 206 4.52 -8.50 19.68
CA THR A 206 4.38 -7.23 18.96
C THR A 206 4.10 -6.07 19.90
N ALA A 207 4.69 -4.90 19.59
CA ALA A 207 4.44 -3.66 20.33
C ALA A 207 2.99 -3.14 20.16
N MET A 208 2.24 -3.67 19.19
CA MET A 208 0.90 -3.20 18.81
C MET A 208 -0.24 -3.86 19.59
N ASN A 209 0.05 -4.82 20.47
CA ASN A 209 -0.97 -5.60 21.18
C ASN A 209 -2.04 -4.73 21.85
N HIS A 210 -1.64 -3.68 22.57
CA HIS A 210 -2.59 -2.83 23.29
C HIS A 210 -3.40 -1.91 22.36
N PHE A 211 -2.83 -1.54 21.22
CA PHE A 211 -3.55 -0.82 20.17
C PHE A 211 -4.59 -1.71 19.50
N TYR A 212 -4.23 -2.97 19.17
CA TYR A 212 -5.16 -3.91 18.56
C TYR A 212 -6.40 -4.14 19.43
N VAL A 213 -6.28 -4.15 20.76
CA VAL A 213 -7.46 -4.24 21.63
C VAL A 213 -8.46 -3.11 21.37
N GLY A 214 -8.00 -1.86 21.26
CA GLY A 214 -8.89 -0.70 20.99
C GLY A 214 -9.36 -0.64 19.52
N HIS A 215 -8.45 -0.87 18.59
CA HIS A 215 -8.69 -0.93 17.15
C HIS A 215 -9.76 -1.98 16.79
N ASP A 216 -9.55 -3.22 17.23
CA ASP A 216 -10.41 -4.35 16.88
C ASP A 216 -11.75 -4.31 17.60
N MET A 217 -11.83 -3.60 18.74
CA MET A 217 -13.12 -3.28 19.35
C MET A 217 -13.98 -2.41 18.42
N THR A 218 -13.34 -1.54 17.62
CA THR A 218 -14.04 -0.68 16.65
C THR A 218 -14.61 -1.50 15.50
N HIS A 219 -13.90 -2.53 15.02
CA HIS A 219 -14.46 -3.48 14.05
C HIS A 219 -15.75 -4.13 14.56
N VAL A 220 -15.73 -4.59 15.82
CA VAL A 220 -16.88 -5.24 16.45
C VAL A 220 -18.05 -4.28 16.61
N ILE A 221 -17.79 -3.05 17.06
CA ILE A 221 -18.82 -2.01 17.24
C ILE A 221 -19.43 -1.60 15.89
N ALA A 222 -18.60 -1.42 14.87
CA ALA A 222 -19.03 -0.99 13.54
C ALA A 222 -19.60 -2.12 12.67
N GLY A 223 -19.43 -3.39 13.08
CA GLY A 223 -19.82 -4.55 12.30
C GLY A 223 -18.97 -4.73 11.02
N LEU A 224 -17.70 -4.32 11.07
CA LEU A 224 -16.76 -4.39 9.95
C LEU A 224 -15.85 -5.61 10.09
N SER A 225 -15.61 -6.30 8.98
CA SER A 225 -14.65 -7.43 8.92
C SER A 225 -13.19 -6.95 8.85
N THR A 226 -12.24 -7.87 8.65
CA THR A 226 -10.79 -7.61 8.49
C THR A 226 -10.31 -7.60 7.03
N THR A 227 -11.23 -7.55 6.06
CA THR A 227 -10.86 -7.39 4.64
C THR A 227 -10.28 -6.00 4.39
N ALA A 228 -9.43 -5.83 3.38
CA ALA A 228 -8.83 -4.54 3.03
C ALA A 228 -9.86 -3.40 2.85
N GLU A 229 -11.00 -3.69 2.20
CA GLU A 229 -12.09 -2.72 2.03
C GLU A 229 -12.74 -2.33 3.36
N ALA A 230 -12.80 -3.25 4.31
CA ALA A 230 -13.34 -3.02 5.64
C ALA A 230 -12.37 -2.20 6.51
N GLU A 231 -11.05 -2.37 6.35
CA GLU A 231 -10.04 -1.52 7.00
C GLU A 231 -10.09 -0.07 6.49
N VAL A 232 -10.36 0.12 5.19
CA VAL A 232 -10.60 1.47 4.61
C VAL A 232 -11.88 2.07 5.20
N ALA A 233 -12.96 1.29 5.29
CA ALA A 233 -14.21 1.74 5.91
C ALA A 233 -14.04 2.06 7.40
N LEU A 234 -13.28 1.25 8.13
CA LEU A 234 -12.96 1.47 9.54
C LEU A 234 -12.15 2.75 9.73
N SER A 235 -11.15 2.98 8.88
CA SER A 235 -10.35 4.21 8.90
C SER A 235 -11.21 5.45 8.70
N ALA A 236 -12.17 5.41 7.78
CA ALA A 236 -13.14 6.49 7.57
C ALA A 236 -14.08 6.66 8.78
N PHE A 237 -14.55 5.56 9.38
CA PHE A 237 -15.38 5.58 10.58
C PHE A 237 -14.64 6.21 11.77
N LEU A 238 -13.40 5.77 12.03
CA LEU A 238 -12.51 6.30 13.06
C LEU A 238 -12.21 7.78 12.85
N MET A 239 -11.98 8.22 11.60
CA MET A 239 -11.75 9.63 11.28
C MET A 239 -13.00 10.47 11.59
N GLY A 240 -14.19 10.00 11.19
CA GLY A 240 -15.45 10.69 11.47
C GLY A 240 -15.84 10.74 12.96
N MET A 241 -15.31 9.83 13.79
CA MET A 241 -15.48 9.88 15.25
C MET A 241 -14.54 10.86 15.95
N ASN A 242 -13.43 11.24 15.30
CA ASN A 242 -12.35 12.05 15.88
C ASN A 242 -12.36 13.52 15.40
N ASP A 243 -13.34 13.92 14.58
CA ASP A 243 -13.55 15.29 14.09
C ASP A 243 -14.35 16.14 15.12
N ASP A 244 -13.77 16.36 16.30
CA ASP A 244 -14.14 17.44 17.24
C ASP A 244 -13.15 18.62 17.13
#